data_AF-A0A2V5P4Z0-F1
#
_entry.id   AF-A0A2V5P4Z0-F1
#
_cell.length_a   1.000
_cell.length_b   1.000
_cell.length_c   1.000
_cell.angle_alpha   90.00
_cell.angle_beta   90.00
_cell.angle_gamma   90.00
#
_symmetry.space_group_name_H-M   'P 1'
#
loop_
_entity.id
_entity.type
_entity.pdbx_description
1 polymer ?
#
loop_
_entity_poly.entity_id
_entity_poly.type
_entity_poly.pdbx_seq_one_letter_code
_entity_poly.pdbx_strand_id
1 'polypeptide(L)' 'SLIENLNLGQVEFNNFKSTTSGDDIVVTYMISAQETIDLERLPTKSTPRLSVWKKGASGWQWICHANLNPIP' A
#
# COMPACT_ATOMS: atom_id res chain seq x y z
N SER A 1 -2.60 9.95 14.38
CA SER A 1 -2.89 9.31 13.08
C SER A 1 -2.62 7.82 13.16
N LEU A 2 -3.37 6.95 12.46
CA LEU A 2 -3.17 5.48 12.48
C LEU A 2 -1.73 5.07 12.08
N ILE A 3 -1.04 5.93 11.33
CA ILE A 3 0.30 5.68 10.76
C ILE A 3 1.43 6.13 11.69
N GLU A 4 1.19 7.07 12.61
CA GLU A 4 2.27 7.66 13.44
C GLU A 4 2.89 6.68 14.44
N ASN A 5 2.19 5.59 14.77
CA ASN A 5 2.65 4.57 15.71
C ASN A 5 2.96 3.22 15.06
N LEU A 6 2.96 3.12 13.73
CA LEU A 6 3.29 1.86 13.05
C LEU A 6 4.81 1.70 13.01
N ASN A 7 5.36 0.88 13.92
CA ASN A 7 6.74 0.42 13.81
C ASN A 7 6.82 -0.71 12.78
N LEU A 8 6.89 -0.32 11.51
CA LEU A 8 7.06 -1.23 10.39
C LEU A 8 8.50 -1.75 10.39
N GLY A 9 8.67 -3.05 10.54
CA GLY A 9 9.93 -3.74 10.27
C GLY A 9 10.21 -3.80 8.76
N GLN A 10 10.78 -4.90 8.29
CA GLN A 10 10.97 -5.10 6.86
C GLN A 10 9.61 -5.07 6.12
N VAL A 11 9.51 -4.19 5.13
CA VAL A 11 8.37 -4.10 4.21
C VAL A 11 8.81 -4.58 2.84
N GLU A 12 8.06 -5.51 2.29
CA GLU A 12 8.27 -6.03 0.95
C GLU A 12 7.06 -5.70 0.07
N PHE A 13 7.36 -5.31 -1.17
CA PHE A 13 6.36 -5.06 -2.20
C PHE A 13 6.64 -5.97 -3.38
N ASN A 14 5.60 -6.57 -3.94
CA ASN A 14 5.73 -7.41 -5.14
C ASN A 14 4.46 -7.39 -5.98
N ASN A 15 4.53 -8.05 -7.14
CA ASN A 15 3.41 -8.22 -8.08
C ASN A 15 2.70 -6.90 -8.46
N PHE A 16 3.50 -5.88 -8.75
CA PHE A 16 3.00 -4.60 -9.25
C PHE A 16 2.33 -4.78 -10.61
N LYS A 17 1.12 -4.24 -10.75
CA LYS A 17 0.44 -4.03 -12.02
C LYS A 17 -0.06 -2.61 -12.07
N SER A 18 0.05 -1.96 -13.22
CA SER A 18 -0.43 -0.60 -13.41
C SER A 18 -1.33 -0.51 -14.64
N THR A 19 -2.27 0.43 -14.57
CA THR A 19 -3.10 0.84 -15.71
C THR A 19 -3.12 2.35 -15.73
N THR A 20 -2.85 2.92 -16.90
CA THR A 20 -2.80 4.37 -17.10
C THR A 20 -4.05 4.83 -17.86
N SER A 21 -4.60 5.98 -17.47
CA SER A 21 -5.74 6.61 -18.13
C SER A 21 -5.61 8.13 -18.03
N GLY A 22 -5.23 8.76 -19.14
CA GLY A 22 -4.91 10.20 -19.14
C GLY A 22 -3.77 10.50 -18.17
N ASP A 23 -4.01 11.42 -17.25
CA ASP A 23 -3.05 11.80 -16.20
C ASP A 23 -3.13 10.91 -14.95
N ASP A 24 -3.98 9.88 -14.95
CA ASP A 24 -4.15 8.99 -13.80
C ASP A 24 -3.43 7.65 -14.01
N ILE A 25 -2.83 7.12 -12.94
CA ILE A 25 -2.28 5.76 -12.87
C ILE A 25 -2.94 5.05 -11.70
N VAL A 26 -3.57 3.92 -11.99
CA VAL A 26 -4.02 2.96 -10.98
C VAL A 26 -2.93 1.91 -10.84
N VAL A 27 -2.43 1.69 -9.62
CA VAL A 27 -1.43 0.69 -9.30
C VAL A 27 -2.02 -0.30 -8.30
N THR A 28 -1.98 -1.57 -8.64
CA THR A 28 -2.25 -2.67 -7.69
C THR A 28 -0.95 -3.38 -7.37
N TYR A 29 -0.76 -3.76 -6.11
CA TYR A 29 0.45 -4.43 -5.65
C TYR A 29 0.13 -5.26 -4.41
N MET A 30 1.03 -6.18 -4.10
CA MET A 30 1.00 -6.92 -2.84
C MET A 30 1.99 -6.28 -1.87
N ILE A 31 1.60 -6.14 -0.61
CA ILE A 31 2.47 -5.67 0.47
C ILE A 31 2.51 -6.72 1.59
N SER A 32 3.71 -7.01 2.07
CA SER A 32 3.93 -7.74 3.32
C SER A 32 4.77 -6.86 4.23
N ALA A 33 4.24 -6.55 5.41
CA ALA A 33 4.93 -5.79 6.43
C ALA A 33 5.14 -6.68 7.65
N GLN A 34 6.36 -6.70 8.18
CA GLN A 34 6.58 -7.21 9.51
C GLN A 34 6.09 -6.18 10.51
N GLU A 35 4.90 -6.41 11.05
CA GLU A 35 4.32 -5.58 12.10
C GLU A 35 4.68 -6.19 13.46
N THR A 36 5.16 -5.33 14.36
CA THR A 36 5.27 -5.65 15.78
C THR A 36 4.17 -4.88 16.51
N ILE A 37 3.19 -5.60 17.06
CA ILE A 37 2.14 -5.02 17.91
C ILE A 37 2.32 -5.61 19.30
N ASP A 38 2.39 -4.78 20.34
CA ASP A 38 2.55 -5.21 21.73
C ASP A 38 3.74 -6.17 21.97
N LEU A 39 4.86 -5.95 21.26
CA LEU A 39 6.09 -6.78 21.26
C LEU A 39 5.93 -8.17 20.63
N GLU A 40 4.74 -8.52 20.11
CA GLU A 40 4.52 -9.75 19.35
C GLU A 40 4.72 -9.51 17.85
N ARG A 41 5.53 -10.38 17.23
CA ARG A 41 5.75 -10.37 15.78
C ARG A 41 4.58 -11.05 15.10
N LEU A 42 3.76 -10.27 14.40
CA LEU A 42 2.63 -10.83 13.68
C LEU A 42 3.10 -11.59 12.42
N PRO A 43 2.41 -12.68 12.03
CA PRO A 43 2.68 -13.37 10.79
C PRO A 43 2.62 -12.41 9.60
N THR A 44 3.66 -12.43 8.77
CA THR A 44 3.77 -11.55 7.60
C THR A 44 2.84 -12.05 6.49
N LYS A 45 1.55 -11.67 6.54
CA LYS A 45 0.61 -12.01 5.46
C LYS A 45 0.74 -10.98 4.36
N SER A 46 1.00 -11.44 3.14
CA SER A 46 0.94 -10.59 1.96
C SER A 46 -0.52 -10.17 1.70
N THR A 47 -0.75 -8.86 1.56
CA THR A 47 -2.09 -8.27 1.41
C THR A 47 -2.17 -7.43 0.14
N PRO A 48 -3.27 -7.53 -0.64
CA PRO A 48 -3.44 -6.73 -1.85
C PRO A 48 -3.78 -5.28 -1.50
N ARG A 49 -3.15 -4.35 -2.22
CA ARG A 49 -3.37 -2.90 -2.11
C ARG A 49 -3.62 -2.29 -3.47
N LEU A 50 -4.33 -1.17 -3.46
CA LEU A 50 -4.50 -0.29 -4.61
C LEU A 50 -4.10 1.13 -4.23
N SER A 51 -3.38 1.80 -5.13
CA SER A 51 -3.12 3.23 -5.06
C SER A 51 -3.45 3.89 -6.40
N VAL A 52 -4.02 5.10 -6.35
CA VAL A 52 -4.25 5.91 -7.55
C VAL A 52 -3.41 7.16 -7.45
N TRP A 53 -2.70 7.46 -8.52
CA TRP A 53 -1.81 8.61 -8.64
C TRP A 53 -2.27 9.48 -9.78
N LYS A 54 -2.29 10.80 -9.58
CA LYS A 54 -2.57 11.78 -10.61
C LYS A 54 -1.33 12.59 -10.93
N LYS A 55 -1.03 12.77 -12.21
CA LYS A 55 0.04 13.64 -12.68
C LYS A 55 -0.44 15.08 -12.59
N GLY A 56 0.18 15.86 -11.71
CA GLY A 56 -0.02 17.31 -11.63
C GLY A 56 1.19 18.06 -12.21
N ALA A 57 1.09 19.39 -12.19
CA ALA A 57 2.18 20.28 -12.61
C ALA A 57 3.48 20.07 -11.81
N SER A 58 3.36 19.63 -10.55
CA SER A 58 4.49 19.39 -9.63
C SER A 58 4.88 17.91 -9.50
N GLY A 59 4.37 17.04 -10.38
CA GLY A 59 4.65 15.60 -10.36
C GLY A 59 3.46 14.74 -9.92
N TRP A 60 3.73 13.51 -9.53
CA TRP A 60 2.70 12.54 -9.15
C TRP A 60 2.18 12.79 -7.74
N GLN A 61 0.86 12.86 -7.59
CA GLN A 61 0.18 12.97 -6.31
C GLN A 61 -0.62 11.69 -6.04
N TRP A 62 -0.47 11.15 -4.84
CA TRP A 62 -1.26 10.00 -4.39
C TRP A 62 -2.65 10.48 -3.95
N ILE A 63 -3.68 10.14 -4.73
CA ILE A 63 -5.04 10.69 -4.56
C ILE A 63 -6.04 9.68 -4.00
N CYS A 64 -5.71 8.39 -3.99
CA CYS A 64 -6.55 7.35 -3.41
C CYS A 64 -5.72 6.15 -2.94
N HIS A 65 -6.13 5.53 -1.84
CA HIS A 65 -5.60 4.27 -1.34
C HIS A 65 -6.72 3.33 -0.90
N ALA A 66 -6.57 2.05 -1.20
CA ALA A 66 -7.44 1.01 -0.69
C ALA A 66 -6.64 -0.18 -0.16
N ASN A 67 -7.10 -0.71 0.98
CA ASN A 67 -6.79 -2.06 1.44
C ASN A 67 -7.82 -3.01 0.84
N LEU A 68 -7.37 -4.02 0.10
CA LEU A 68 -8.25 -4.98 -0.57
C LEU A 68 -8.29 -6.33 0.15
N ASN A 69 -7.95 -6.35 1.44
CA ASN A 69 -8.14 -7.53 2.27
C ASN A 69 -9.61 -7.97 2.27
N PRO A 70 -9.91 -9.25 2.01
CA PRO A 70 -11.26 -9.76 2.12
C PRO A 70 -11.75 -9.65 3.56
N ILE A 71 -13.02 -9.28 3.72
CA ILE A 71 -13.71 -9.31 5.01
C ILE A 71 -14.10 -10.78 5.28
N PRO A 72 -13.80 -11.34 6.47
CA PRO A 72 -14.21 -12.69 6.85
C PRO A 72 -15.73 -12.92 6.81
#